data_AF-A0A0V0HKJ4-F1
#
_entry.id   AF-A0A0V0HKJ4-F1
#
_cell.length_a   1.000
_cell.length_b   1.000
_cell.length_c   1.000
_cell.angle_alpha   90.00
_cell.angle_beta   90.00
_cell.angle_gamma   90.00
#
_symmetry.space_group_name_H-M   'P 1'
#
loop_
_entity.id
_entity.type
_entity.pdbx_description
1 polymer ?
#
loop_
_entity_poly.entity_id
_entity_poly.type
_entity_poly.pdbx_seq_one_letter_code
_entity_poly.pdbx_strand_id
1 'polypeptide(L)'
;MPLHSSGIAIGGAGLLKSKGDRMQKREGPCVGTKGFRAPEVLFRSVHQGTKLDIWSAGATLLYFIIGRTPFAGDPDQNIKEIVKLKGSEDLWEVAKLHNRESSFPADLFDTKSLSPVKLRDWCSRNTRKLDFLEIIPQSLIDLVDKCLTSNPRLRISAEDALRHEFFAPCYETWRKQKLHRLRFSQESQDLGSTLTIPESSQSCSIVNKVQVAN
;
A
#
# COMPACT_ATOMS: atom_id res chain seq x y z
N MET A 1 49.93 27.73 48.56
CA MET A 1 49.74 27.21 49.93
C MET A 1 48.27 27.32 50.29
N PRO A 2 47.60 26.22 50.66
CA PRO A 2 46.20 26.22 51.09
C PRO A 2 46.11 26.54 52.59
N LEU A 3 45.00 27.16 53.01
CA LEU A 3 44.57 27.13 54.42
C LEU A 3 43.22 26.43 54.49
N HIS A 4 43.22 25.35 55.24
CA HIS A 4 42.06 24.61 55.70
C HIS A 4 41.59 25.21 57.04
N SER A 5 40.28 25.36 57.24
CA SER A 5 39.70 25.27 58.59
C SER A 5 38.21 24.91 58.52
N SER A 6 37.93 23.66 58.95
CA SER A 6 36.83 23.13 59.78
C SER A 6 35.66 24.10 60.09
N GLY A 7 34.37 23.77 59.97
CA GLY A 7 33.64 22.50 59.96
C GLY A 7 32.53 22.57 61.01
N ILE A 8 31.25 22.44 60.64
CA ILE A 8 30.15 22.02 61.54
C ILE A 8 29.16 21.19 60.71
N ALA A 9 28.95 19.94 61.12
CA ALA A 9 27.91 19.06 60.62
C ALA A 9 26.70 19.10 61.57
N ILE A 10 25.48 19.27 61.05
CA ILE A 10 24.24 18.85 61.70
C ILE A 10 23.30 18.21 60.66
N GLY A 11 23.12 16.90 60.82
CA GLY A 11 21.84 16.17 60.81
C GLY A 11 20.77 16.46 59.76
N GLY A 12 20.58 15.47 58.88
CA GLY A 12 19.26 14.83 58.76
C GLY A 12 18.26 15.46 57.80
N ALA A 13 18.24 14.97 56.57
CA ALA A 13 17.03 14.52 55.89
C ALA A 13 17.44 13.89 54.56
N GLY A 14 17.63 12.57 54.57
CA GLY A 14 17.63 11.80 53.35
C GLY A 14 16.24 11.92 52.72
N LEU A 15 16.10 12.81 51.74
CA LEU A 15 15.04 12.69 50.76
C LEU A 15 15.66 12.29 49.44
N LEU A 16 15.87 10.98 49.33
CA LEU A 16 15.99 10.27 48.07
C LEU A 16 14.77 10.67 47.23
N LYS A 17 14.93 11.65 46.33
CA LYS A 17 13.98 11.85 45.25
C LYS A 17 14.06 10.58 44.42
N SER A 18 13.09 9.70 44.67
CA SER A 18 12.88 8.52 43.84
C SER A 18 12.87 9.01 42.39
N LYS A 19 13.85 8.53 41.66
CA LYS A 19 13.91 8.61 40.22
C LYS A 19 12.73 7.77 39.77
N GLY A 20 11.55 8.39 39.74
CA GLY A 20 10.37 7.82 39.12
C GLY A 20 10.80 7.49 37.71
N ASP A 21 11.00 6.20 37.48
CA ASP A 21 11.32 5.62 36.20
C ASP A 21 10.13 5.92 35.29
N ARG A 22 10.11 7.14 34.73
CA ARG A 22 9.34 7.43 33.55
C ARG A 22 9.99 6.57 32.49
N MET A 23 9.53 5.33 32.43
CA MET A 23 9.75 4.40 31.34
C MET A 23 9.52 5.24 30.09
N GLN A 24 10.59 5.74 29.47
CA GLN A 24 10.49 6.52 28.26
C GLN A 24 9.98 5.51 27.25
N LYS A 25 8.66 5.49 27.05
CA LYS A 25 7.96 4.55 26.19
C LYS A 25 8.46 4.82 24.79
N ARG A 26 9.51 4.10 24.39
CA ARG A 26 10.29 4.36 23.17
C ARG A 26 9.31 4.60 22.03
N GLU A 27 9.34 5.80 21.48
CA GLU A 27 8.46 6.18 20.38
C GLU A 27 9.09 5.78 19.07
N GLY A 28 8.28 5.21 18.17
CA GLY A 28 8.70 5.00 16.80
C GLY A 28 8.86 6.35 16.09
N PRO A 29 9.80 6.48 15.14
CA PRO A 29 9.95 7.70 14.37
C PRO A 29 8.70 7.89 13.48
N CYS A 30 8.25 9.13 13.34
CA CYS A 30 7.14 9.48 12.45
C CYS A 30 7.69 9.79 11.04
N VAL A 31 8.04 8.74 10.30
CA VAL A 31 8.66 8.82 8.97
C VAL A 31 7.63 8.85 7.83
N GLY A 32 8.09 9.19 6.60
CA GLY A 32 7.28 9.20 5.38
C GLY A 32 6.65 10.55 5.02
N THR A 33 6.08 10.65 3.84
CA THR A 33 5.44 11.88 3.34
C THR A 33 4.15 12.18 4.11
N LYS A 34 3.98 13.44 4.53
CA LYS A 34 2.74 13.90 5.20
C LYS A 34 1.54 13.56 4.30
N GLY A 35 0.52 12.95 4.90
CA GLY A 35 -0.72 12.59 4.23
C GLY A 35 -0.83 11.19 3.65
N PHE A 36 0.26 10.42 3.64
CA PHE A 36 0.26 9.03 3.21
C PHE A 36 0.61 8.08 4.37
N ARG A 37 0.79 8.62 5.57
CA ARG A 37 1.15 7.88 6.79
C ARG A 37 -0.06 7.10 7.31
N ALA A 38 0.16 5.83 7.62
CA ALA A 38 -0.83 4.96 8.23
C ALA A 38 -1.12 5.36 9.69
N PRO A 39 -2.30 5.02 10.25
CA PRO A 39 -2.66 5.35 11.64
C PRO A 39 -1.61 4.91 12.66
N GLU A 40 -1.03 3.73 12.51
CA GLU A 40 0.02 3.20 13.38
C GLU A 40 1.30 4.05 13.36
N VAL A 41 1.61 4.71 12.23
CA VAL A 41 2.74 5.64 12.10
C VAL A 41 2.41 7.00 12.73
N LEU A 42 1.16 7.45 12.60
CA LEU A 42 0.68 8.68 13.25
C LEU A 42 0.71 8.55 14.77
N PHE A 43 0.33 7.38 15.30
CA PHE A 43 0.44 7.04 16.72
C PHE A 43 1.87 6.72 17.18
N ARG A 44 2.89 6.84 16.30
CA ARG A 44 4.30 6.57 16.64
C ARG A 44 4.52 5.18 17.24
N SER A 45 3.79 4.19 16.70
CA SER A 45 3.99 2.80 17.04
C SER A 45 5.42 2.37 16.72
N VAL A 46 5.99 1.54 17.60
CA VAL A 46 7.25 0.82 17.34
C VAL A 46 7.03 -0.40 16.44
N HIS A 47 5.81 -0.94 16.42
CA HIS A 47 5.41 -2.04 15.57
C HIS A 47 4.86 -1.48 14.25
N GLN A 48 5.75 -1.31 13.27
CA GLN A 48 5.44 -0.89 11.91
C GLN A 48 5.79 -2.05 10.98
N GLY A 49 4.84 -2.48 10.15
CA GLY A 49 5.02 -3.59 9.21
C GLY A 49 4.65 -3.20 7.78
N THR A 50 4.81 -4.12 6.84
CA THR A 50 4.56 -3.89 5.40
C THR A 50 3.15 -3.42 5.06
N LYS A 51 2.18 -3.62 5.97
CA LYS A 51 0.80 -3.13 5.81
C LYS A 51 0.72 -1.60 5.78
N LEU A 52 1.71 -0.87 6.29
CA LEU A 52 1.77 0.59 6.17
C LEU A 52 1.86 1.03 4.69
N ASP A 53 2.54 0.24 3.85
CA ASP A 53 2.65 0.54 2.42
C ASP A 53 1.32 0.35 1.70
N ILE A 54 0.49 -0.60 2.16
CA ILE A 54 -0.87 -0.80 1.66
C ILE A 54 -1.76 0.40 1.98
N TRP A 55 -1.61 0.98 3.17
CA TRP A 55 -2.30 2.22 3.51
C TRP A 55 -1.86 3.35 2.59
N SER A 56 -0.55 3.53 2.41
CA SER A 56 -0.01 4.57 1.53
C SER A 56 -0.52 4.41 0.08
N ALA A 57 -0.56 3.18 -0.44
CA ALA A 57 -1.16 2.88 -1.74
C ALA A 57 -2.66 3.23 -1.79
N GLY A 58 -3.43 2.90 -0.75
CA GLY A 58 -4.83 3.31 -0.61
C GLY A 58 -5.01 4.83 -0.60
N ALA A 59 -4.16 5.55 0.12
CA ALA A 59 -4.18 7.01 0.17
C ALA A 59 -3.81 7.64 -1.18
N THR A 60 -2.89 7.03 -1.94
CA THR A 60 -2.56 7.43 -3.31
C THR A 60 -3.72 7.20 -4.28
N LEU A 61 -4.39 6.05 -4.20
CA LEU A 61 -5.58 5.79 -5.03
C LEU A 61 -6.73 6.75 -4.66
N LEU A 62 -6.90 7.03 -3.37
CA LEU A 62 -7.87 8.03 -2.90
C LEU A 62 -7.53 9.42 -3.43
N TYR A 63 -6.25 9.80 -3.44
CA TYR A 63 -5.77 11.05 -4.07
C TYR A 63 -6.18 11.14 -5.53
N PHE A 64 -6.08 10.06 -6.31
CA PHE A 64 -6.54 10.06 -7.71
C PHE A 64 -8.05 10.21 -7.82
N ILE A 65 -8.83 9.62 -6.92
CA ILE A 65 -10.30 9.71 -6.92
C ILE A 65 -10.77 11.14 -6.60
N ILE A 66 -10.20 11.78 -5.57
CA ILE A 66 -10.66 13.11 -5.11
C ILE A 66 -9.91 14.29 -5.73
N GLY A 67 -8.76 14.05 -6.37
CA GLY A 67 -7.92 15.05 -7.04
C GLY A 67 -7.13 15.97 -6.09
N ARG A 68 -7.00 15.61 -4.82
CA ARG A 68 -6.23 16.35 -3.80
C ARG A 68 -5.74 15.41 -2.70
N THR A 69 -4.77 15.83 -1.88
CA THR A 69 -4.28 15.03 -0.76
C THR A 69 -5.41 14.80 0.26
N PRO A 70 -5.74 13.53 0.61
CA PRO A 70 -6.85 13.24 1.52
C PRO A 70 -6.57 13.72 2.95
N PHE A 71 -5.33 13.59 3.40
CA PHE A 71 -4.89 13.98 4.74
C PHE A 71 -3.72 14.96 4.59
N ALA A 72 -3.93 16.26 4.76
CA ALA A 72 -2.88 17.27 4.48
C ALA A 72 -2.31 17.94 5.75
N GLY A 73 -2.78 17.55 6.93
CA GLY A 73 -2.47 18.20 8.19
C GLY A 73 -1.23 17.64 8.89
N ASP A 74 -1.02 18.11 10.11
CA ASP A 74 -0.12 17.50 11.08
C ASP A 74 -0.67 16.13 11.55
N PRO A 75 0.08 15.35 12.37
CA PRO A 75 -0.37 14.04 12.81
C PRO A 75 -1.75 14.04 13.48
N ASP A 76 -2.03 15.01 14.33
CA ASP A 76 -3.30 15.10 15.08
C ASP A 76 -4.46 15.44 14.15
N GLN A 77 -4.27 16.37 13.22
CA GLN A 77 -5.27 16.70 12.21
C GLN A 77 -5.52 15.52 11.26
N ASN A 78 -4.48 14.79 10.86
CA ASN A 78 -4.65 13.61 10.03
C ASN A 78 -5.41 12.50 10.77
N ILE A 79 -5.17 12.30 12.07
CA ILE A 79 -5.98 11.40 12.91
C ILE A 79 -7.45 11.82 12.86
N LYS A 80 -7.76 13.11 13.02
CA LYS A 80 -9.14 13.62 12.95
C LYS A 80 -9.78 13.37 11.58
N GLU A 81 -9.06 13.61 10.48
CA GLU A 81 -9.57 13.33 9.13
C GLU A 81 -9.82 11.83 8.89
N ILE A 82 -8.93 10.97 9.39
CA ILE A 82 -9.13 9.52 9.31
C ILE A 82 -10.34 9.10 10.15
N VAL A 83 -10.53 9.66 11.35
CA VAL A 83 -11.72 9.40 12.18
C VAL A 83 -13.00 9.83 11.45
N LYS A 84 -13.02 10.94 10.72
CA LYS A 84 -14.17 11.34 9.91
C LYS A 84 -14.50 10.35 8.79
N LEU A 85 -13.49 9.62 8.30
CA LEU A 85 -13.65 8.62 7.24
C LEU A 85 -14.05 7.24 7.82
N LYS A 86 -13.25 6.71 8.75
CA LYS A 86 -13.36 5.34 9.26
C LYS A 86 -14.08 5.21 10.60
N GLY A 87 -14.39 6.33 11.25
CA GLY A 87 -15.01 6.35 12.57
C GLY A 87 -14.01 6.38 13.73
N SER A 88 -14.48 6.86 14.88
CA SER A 88 -13.63 7.05 16.07
C SER A 88 -13.28 5.73 16.75
N GLU A 89 -14.22 4.79 16.83
CA GLU A 89 -14.02 3.48 17.46
C GLU A 89 -12.90 2.68 16.76
N ASP A 90 -12.93 2.61 15.42
CA ASP A 90 -11.92 1.91 14.64
C ASP A 90 -10.49 2.42 14.91
N LEU A 91 -10.32 3.73 15.06
CA LEU A 91 -9.00 4.32 15.32
C LEU A 91 -8.60 4.22 16.80
N TRP A 92 -9.58 4.25 17.69
CA TRP A 92 -9.35 4.00 19.11
C TRP A 92 -8.83 2.58 19.35
N GLU A 93 -9.39 1.57 18.67
CA GLU A 93 -8.89 0.21 18.70
C GLU A 93 -7.43 0.11 18.21
N VAL A 94 -7.06 0.90 17.20
CA VAL A 94 -5.66 0.97 16.73
C VAL A 94 -4.75 1.61 17.79
N ALA A 95 -5.20 2.68 18.45
CA ALA A 95 -4.44 3.30 19.53
C ALA A 95 -4.19 2.29 20.67
N LYS A 96 -5.22 1.54 21.09
CA LYS A 96 -5.10 0.46 22.09
C LYS A 96 -4.15 -0.65 21.63
N LEU A 97 -4.29 -1.11 20.38
CA LEU A 97 -3.43 -2.13 19.78
C LEU A 97 -1.94 -1.77 19.87
N HIS A 98 -1.61 -0.48 19.74
CA HIS A 98 -0.24 0.02 19.80
C HIS A 98 0.19 0.55 21.17
N ASN A 99 -0.68 0.46 22.19
CA ASN A 99 -0.50 1.05 23.51
C ASN A 99 -0.21 2.57 23.44
N ARG A 100 -0.99 3.30 22.63
CA ARG A 100 -0.84 4.73 22.33
C ARG A 100 -2.11 5.53 22.60
N GLU A 101 -2.93 5.06 23.53
CA GLU A 101 -4.19 5.68 23.95
C GLU A 101 -4.04 7.13 24.37
N SER A 102 -2.93 7.47 25.04
CA SER A 102 -2.61 8.85 25.46
C SER A 102 -2.32 9.80 24.30
N SER A 103 -2.03 9.26 23.11
CA SER A 103 -1.81 10.02 21.88
C SER A 103 -3.08 10.17 21.04
N PHE A 104 -4.20 9.57 21.49
CA PHE A 104 -5.50 9.76 20.84
C PHE A 104 -6.07 11.14 21.22
N PRO A 105 -6.50 11.96 20.24
CA PRO A 105 -7.02 13.30 20.53
C PRO A 105 -8.22 13.26 21.47
N ALA A 106 -8.14 14.00 22.58
CA ALA A 106 -9.12 13.90 23.64
C ALA A 106 -10.53 14.38 23.24
N ASP A 107 -10.60 15.31 22.29
CA ASP A 107 -11.84 15.82 21.70
C ASP A 107 -12.63 14.76 20.93
N LEU A 108 -11.98 13.66 20.55
CA LEU A 108 -12.59 12.54 19.83
C LEU A 108 -13.22 11.48 20.77
N PHE A 109 -12.96 11.54 22.09
CA PHE A 109 -13.55 10.60 23.07
C PHE A 109 -15.03 10.85 23.34
N ASP A 110 -15.46 12.11 23.39
CA ASP A 110 -16.88 12.47 23.52
C ASP A 110 -17.63 12.24 22.21
N THR A 111 -16.91 12.18 21.09
CA THR A 111 -17.45 11.87 19.76
C THR A 111 -17.62 10.36 19.55
N LYS A 112 -18.25 9.66 20.51
CA LYS A 112 -18.73 8.27 20.37
C LYS A 112 -19.78 8.06 19.24
N SER A 113 -19.92 9.02 18.32
CA SER A 113 -21.00 9.11 17.33
C SER A 113 -20.51 9.21 15.88
N LEU A 114 -19.20 9.41 15.63
CA LEU A 114 -18.70 9.37 14.25
C LEU A 114 -18.63 7.91 13.77
N SER A 115 -19.75 7.45 13.23
CA SER A 115 -19.85 6.18 12.52
C SER A 115 -18.99 6.22 11.25
N PRO A 116 -18.43 5.07 10.83
CA PRO A 116 -17.72 4.97 9.57
C PRO A 116 -18.60 5.46 8.42
N VAL A 117 -18.05 6.35 7.58
CA VAL A 117 -18.74 6.83 6.37
C VAL A 117 -18.38 5.89 5.23
N LYS A 118 -19.35 5.50 4.39
CA LYS A 118 -19.05 4.77 3.16
C LYS A 118 -18.05 5.58 2.33
N LEU A 119 -16.97 4.96 1.87
CA LEU A 119 -15.89 5.66 1.18
C LEU A 119 -16.40 6.47 -0.02
N ARG A 120 -17.38 5.95 -0.78
CA ARG A 120 -18.01 6.67 -1.90
C ARG A 120 -18.62 7.99 -1.44
N ASP A 121 -19.40 7.99 -0.36
CA ASP A 121 -20.06 9.18 0.17
C ASP A 121 -19.04 10.19 0.70
N TRP A 122 -17.97 9.69 1.33
CA TRP A 122 -16.86 10.54 1.75
C TRP A 122 -16.19 11.19 0.54
N CYS A 123 -15.93 10.44 -0.54
CA CYS A 123 -15.36 10.97 -1.78
C CYS A 123 -16.24 12.07 -2.38
N SER A 124 -17.56 11.87 -2.44
CA SER A 124 -18.52 12.87 -2.95
C SER A 124 -18.43 14.21 -2.20
N ARG A 125 -18.20 14.19 -0.89
CA ARG A 125 -18.06 15.42 -0.08
C ARG A 125 -16.70 16.09 -0.23
N ASN A 126 -15.69 15.38 -0.72
CA ASN A 126 -14.29 15.80 -0.67
C ASN A 126 -13.68 16.07 -2.06
N THR A 127 -14.31 15.58 -3.13
CA THR A 127 -13.90 15.83 -4.53
C THR A 127 -14.48 17.15 -5.06
N ARG A 128 -13.76 17.77 -6.00
CA ARG A 128 -14.27 18.92 -6.79
C ARG A 128 -14.88 18.50 -8.13
N LYS A 129 -14.82 17.20 -8.47
CA LYS A 129 -15.23 16.64 -9.76
C LYS A 129 -16.19 15.49 -9.55
N LEU A 130 -17.47 15.80 -9.33
CA LEU A 130 -18.51 14.79 -9.08
C LEU A 130 -18.72 13.88 -10.30
N ASP A 131 -18.71 14.44 -11.50
CA ASP A 131 -18.86 13.70 -12.76
C ASP A 131 -17.81 12.60 -12.92
N PHE A 132 -16.59 12.83 -12.42
CA PHE A 132 -15.52 11.83 -12.45
C PHE A 132 -15.81 10.65 -11.51
N LEU A 133 -16.48 10.90 -10.38
CA LEU A 133 -16.80 9.87 -9.38
C LEU A 133 -17.85 8.87 -9.89
N GLU A 134 -18.70 9.28 -10.82
CA GLU A 134 -19.69 8.41 -11.47
C GLU A 134 -19.04 7.37 -12.40
N ILE A 135 -17.93 7.75 -13.04
CA ILE A 135 -17.17 6.88 -13.96
C ILE A 135 -16.30 5.88 -13.18
N ILE A 136 -15.95 6.21 -11.93
CA ILE A 136 -15.07 5.36 -11.12
C ILE A 136 -15.75 4.02 -10.80
N PRO A 137 -15.12 2.88 -11.17
CA PRO A 137 -15.66 1.55 -10.89
C PRO A 137 -15.87 1.33 -9.40
N GLN A 138 -16.99 0.69 -9.04
CA GLN A 138 -17.28 0.35 -7.65
C GLN A 138 -16.21 -0.57 -7.04
N SER A 139 -15.61 -1.45 -7.86
CA SER A 139 -14.51 -2.33 -7.44
C SER A 139 -13.24 -1.57 -7.06
N LEU A 140 -13.00 -0.37 -7.62
CA LEU A 140 -11.90 0.50 -7.20
C LEU A 140 -12.19 1.11 -5.82
N ILE A 141 -13.40 1.63 -5.61
CA ILE A 141 -13.80 2.18 -4.30
C ILE A 141 -13.68 1.12 -3.22
N ASP A 142 -14.15 -0.10 -3.49
CA ASP A 142 -14.05 -1.23 -2.56
C ASP A 142 -12.59 -1.61 -2.24
N LEU A 143 -11.72 -1.66 -3.27
CA LEU A 143 -10.27 -1.88 -3.06
C LEU A 143 -9.66 -0.80 -2.17
N VAL A 144 -9.98 0.48 -2.42
CA VAL A 144 -9.44 1.60 -1.64
C VAL A 144 -9.93 1.53 -0.19
N ASP A 145 -11.20 1.19 0.06
CA ASP A 145 -11.72 1.06 1.42
C ASP A 145 -11.02 -0.07 2.20
N LYS A 146 -10.74 -1.19 1.53
CA LYS A 146 -9.95 -2.30 2.11
C LYS A 146 -8.50 -1.92 2.39
N CYS A 147 -7.87 -1.10 1.53
CA CYS A 147 -6.54 -0.56 1.77
C CYS A 147 -6.51 0.45 2.93
N LEU A 148 -7.57 1.25 3.08
CA LEU A 148 -7.73 2.26 4.14
C LEU A 148 -8.41 1.71 5.40
N THR A 149 -8.30 0.40 5.64
CA THR A 149 -8.69 -0.19 6.91
C THR A 149 -7.72 0.25 8.01
N SER A 150 -8.27 0.84 9.07
CA SER A 150 -7.52 1.43 10.18
C SER A 150 -6.62 0.41 10.86
N ASN A 151 -7.18 -0.74 11.23
CA ASN A 151 -6.45 -1.81 11.87
C ASN A 151 -5.52 -2.54 10.87
N PRO A 152 -4.18 -2.47 11.04
CA PRO A 152 -3.24 -3.09 10.11
C PRO A 152 -3.37 -4.62 10.03
N ARG A 153 -3.94 -5.28 11.05
CA ARG A 153 -4.19 -6.73 11.05
C ARG A 153 -5.37 -7.14 10.16
N LEU A 154 -6.34 -6.24 9.98
CA LEU A 154 -7.54 -6.47 9.15
C LEU A 154 -7.39 -5.88 7.75
N ARG A 155 -6.45 -4.94 7.57
CA ARG A 155 -6.11 -4.33 6.28
C ARG A 155 -5.71 -5.41 5.27
N ILE A 156 -6.18 -5.29 4.03
CA ILE A 156 -5.88 -6.22 2.94
C ILE A 156 -4.37 -6.41 2.74
N SER A 157 -3.92 -7.59 2.31
CA SER A 157 -2.51 -7.83 1.98
C SER A 157 -2.18 -7.32 0.58
N ALA A 158 -0.89 -7.13 0.26
CA ALA A 158 -0.47 -6.81 -1.11
C ALA A 158 -0.95 -7.89 -2.09
N GLU A 159 -0.83 -9.15 -1.67
CA GLU A 159 -1.19 -10.32 -2.46
C GLU A 159 -2.69 -10.35 -2.78
N ASP A 160 -3.52 -10.13 -1.76
CA ASP A 160 -4.98 -10.12 -1.91
C ASP A 160 -5.47 -8.87 -2.65
N ALA A 161 -4.80 -7.74 -2.46
CA ALA A 161 -5.08 -6.50 -3.20
C ALA A 161 -4.84 -6.69 -4.70
N LEU A 162 -3.76 -7.39 -5.08
CA LEU A 162 -3.50 -7.74 -6.47
C LEU A 162 -4.55 -8.72 -7.01
N ARG A 163 -5.08 -9.63 -6.21
CA ARG A 163 -6.18 -10.52 -6.64
C ARG A 163 -7.56 -9.88 -6.66
N HIS A 164 -7.66 -8.60 -6.32
CA HIS A 164 -8.94 -7.91 -6.23
C HIS A 164 -9.66 -7.83 -7.58
N GLU A 165 -10.99 -7.85 -7.55
CA GLU A 165 -11.85 -7.76 -8.74
C GLU A 165 -11.50 -6.57 -9.63
N PHE A 166 -11.07 -5.45 -9.03
CA PHE A 166 -10.60 -4.26 -9.74
C PHE A 166 -9.52 -4.58 -10.80
N PHE A 167 -8.61 -5.51 -10.51
CA PHE A 167 -7.53 -5.88 -11.42
C PHE A 167 -7.88 -7.07 -12.34
N ALA A 168 -9.05 -7.70 -12.19
CA ALA A 168 -9.44 -8.85 -13.01
C ALA A 168 -9.36 -8.59 -14.53
N PRO A 169 -9.80 -7.43 -15.06
CA PRO A 169 -9.65 -7.11 -16.49
C PRO A 169 -8.19 -7.08 -16.96
N CYS A 170 -7.28 -6.59 -16.11
CA CYS A 170 -5.84 -6.54 -16.41
C CYS A 170 -5.24 -7.94 -16.52
N TYR A 171 -5.58 -8.84 -15.60
CA TYR A 171 -5.10 -10.22 -15.64
C TYR A 171 -5.64 -10.98 -16.85
N GLU A 172 -6.91 -10.79 -17.19
CA GLU A 172 -7.50 -11.44 -18.36
C GLU A 172 -6.82 -10.97 -19.65
N THR A 173 -6.56 -9.66 -19.75
CA THR A 173 -5.82 -9.07 -20.89
C THR A 173 -4.42 -9.65 -21.00
N TRP A 174 -3.67 -9.71 -19.89
CA TRP A 174 -2.31 -10.25 -19.89
C TRP A 174 -2.27 -11.75 -20.20
N ARG A 175 -3.25 -12.52 -19.70
CA ARG A 175 -3.42 -13.94 -20.01
C ARG A 175 -3.65 -14.16 -21.51
N LYS A 176 -4.56 -13.40 -22.13
CA LYS A 176 -4.83 -13.47 -23.58
C LYS A 176 -3.60 -13.14 -24.41
N GLN A 177 -2.85 -12.10 -24.04
CA GLN A 177 -1.59 -11.74 -24.72
C GLN A 177 -0.54 -12.83 -24.60
N LYS A 178 -0.41 -13.47 -23.43
CA LYS A 178 0.51 -14.60 -23.24
C LYS A 178 0.11 -15.79 -24.10
N LEU A 179 -1.17 -16.11 -24.19
CA LEU A 179 -1.69 -17.19 -25.03
C LEU A 179 -1.45 -16.92 -26.52
N HIS A 180 -1.66 -15.67 -26.97
CA HIS A 180 -1.38 -15.26 -28.34
C HIS A 180 0.10 -15.43 -28.69
N ARG A 181 1.02 -15.02 -27.81
CA ARG A 181 2.47 -15.22 -28.00
C ARG A 181 2.85 -16.70 -28.11
N LEU A 182 2.22 -17.55 -27.30
CA LEU A 182 2.46 -19.01 -27.34
C LEU A 182 1.94 -19.63 -28.64
N ARG A 183 0.73 -19.25 -29.10
CA ARG A 183 0.18 -19.73 -30.38
C ARG A 183 1.01 -19.29 -31.58
N PHE A 184 1.42 -18.02 -31.62
CA PHE A 184 2.28 -17.50 -32.69
C PHE A 184 3.62 -18.25 -32.75
N SER A 185 4.17 -18.63 -31.58
CA SER A 185 5.40 -19.42 -31.50
C SER A 185 5.22 -20.86 -32.01
N GLN A 186 4.04 -21.46 -31.82
CA GLN A 186 3.70 -22.79 -32.34
C GLN A 186 3.42 -22.79 -33.85
N GLU A 187 2.65 -21.82 -34.37
CA GLU A 187 2.41 -21.69 -35.82
C GLU A 187 3.70 -21.45 -36.60
N SER A 188 4.64 -20.69 -36.03
CA SER A 188 5.97 -20.48 -36.64
C SER A 188 6.81 -21.76 -36.70
N GLN A 189 6.60 -22.71 -35.77
CA GLN A 189 7.26 -24.01 -35.77
C GLN A 189 6.59 -25.00 -36.73
N ASP A 190 5.26 -24.97 -36.87
CA ASP A 190 4.51 -25.83 -37.80
C ASP A 190 4.68 -25.39 -39.27
N LEU A 191 4.83 -24.10 -39.55
CA LEU A 191 5.19 -23.61 -40.89
C LEU A 191 6.62 -24.00 -41.28
N GLY A 192 7.51 -24.21 -40.30
CA GLY A 192 8.88 -24.70 -40.53
C GLY A 192 8.95 -26.22 -40.76
N SER A 193 8.00 -27.00 -40.25
CA SER A 193 7.95 -28.46 -40.41
C SER A 193 7.17 -28.92 -41.65
N THR A 194 6.33 -28.06 -42.24
CA THR A 194 5.55 -28.38 -43.45
C THR A 194 6.35 -28.23 -44.76
N LEU A 195 7.58 -27.71 -44.71
CA LEU A 195 8.50 -27.57 -45.85
C LEU A 195 9.39 -28.81 -46.05
N THR A 196 8.82 -30.01 -46.03
CA THR A 196 9.45 -31.22 -46.61
C THR A 196 8.74 -31.55 -47.92
N ILE A 197 9.39 -31.19 -49.03
CA ILE A 197 8.98 -31.50 -50.40
C ILE A 197 8.88 -33.03 -50.57
N PRO A 198 7.80 -33.59 -51.13
CA PRO A 198 7.80 -34.99 -51.52
C PRO A 198 8.64 -35.16 -52.79
N GLU A 199 9.71 -35.95 -52.71
CA GLU A 199 10.45 -36.44 -53.89
C GLU A 199 9.47 -37.19 -54.80
N SER A 200 9.15 -36.59 -55.95
CA SER A 200 8.56 -37.30 -57.08
C SER A 200 9.62 -37.41 -58.16
N SER A 201 10.05 -38.64 -58.39
CA SER A 201 10.93 -39.04 -59.48
C SER A 201 10.13 -39.04 -60.78
N GLN A 202 10.57 -38.32 -61.81
CA GLN A 202 10.71 -38.88 -63.16
C GLN A 202 11.47 -37.96 -64.13
N SER A 203 12.15 -38.63 -65.06
CA SER A 203 13.30 -38.23 -65.87
C SER A 203 12.93 -37.54 -67.19
N CYS A 204 13.79 -36.64 -67.68
CA CYS A 204 14.13 -36.34 -69.10
C CYS A 204 14.98 -35.06 -69.13
N SER A 205 16.03 -34.84 -69.94
CA SER A 205 16.68 -35.58 -71.02
C SER A 205 18.06 -34.92 -71.30
N ILE A 206 19.03 -35.73 -71.74
CA ILE A 206 19.99 -35.55 -72.87
C ILE A 206 20.51 -34.12 -73.14
N VAL A 207 21.82 -33.82 -73.14
CA VAL A 207 22.80 -33.90 -74.26
C VAL A 207 24.24 -33.79 -73.65
N ASN A 208 25.39 -34.25 -74.18
CA ASN A 208 25.91 -34.43 -75.53
C ASN A 208 27.23 -35.24 -75.43
N LYS A 209 27.57 -36.07 -76.41
CA LYS A 209 28.96 -36.51 -76.64
C LYS A 209 29.30 -36.32 -78.11
N VAL A 210 30.26 -35.44 -78.35
CA VAL A 210 31.00 -35.31 -79.61
C VAL A 210 32.26 -36.16 -79.47
N GLN A 211 32.57 -37.00 -80.46
CA GLN A 211 33.95 -37.25 -80.90
C GLN A 211 33.93 -37.95 -82.28
N VAL A 212 34.61 -37.33 -83.24
CA VAL A 212 35.06 -37.91 -84.51
C VAL A 212 36.56 -38.24 -84.34
N ALA A 213 37.03 -39.41 -84.78
CA ALA A 213 38.32 -39.62 -85.47
C ALA A 213 38.74 -41.10 -85.48
N ASN A 214 39.08 -41.58 -86.69
CA ASN A 214 39.98 -42.66 -87.12
C ASN A 214 40.10 -43.95 -86.29
#